data_AF-A0AAD9TPV5-F1
#
_entry.id   AF-A0AAD9TPV5-F1
#
_cell.length_a   1.000
_cell.length_b   1.000
_cell.length_c   1.000
_cell.angle_alpha   90.00
_cell.angle_beta   90.00
_cell.angle_gamma   90.00
#
_symmetry.space_group_name_H-M   'P 1'
#
loop_
_entity.id
_entity.type
_entity.pdbx_description
1 polymer ?
#
loop_
_entity_poly.entity_id
_entity_poly.type
_entity_poly.pdbx_seq_one_letter_code
_entity_poly.pdbx_strand_id
1 'polypeptide(L)'
;MGRKNTNSITENEGGGNSKAVWNDDLVAIYCEICVKEVVKGNRPGTYFDKIGWVNVVKIFKEITGRDYDKKQLKNKWDSLKTDWKLWSSLLHKETGIGWDPAKKTVDAPPEWWQSKIE
;
A
#
# COMPACT_ATOMS: atom_id res chain seq x y z
N MET A 1 -15.17 -30.45 40.58
CA MET A 1 -14.36 -30.82 39.40
C MET A 1 -15.26 -31.52 38.40
N GLY A 2 -15.36 -31.03 37.16
CA GLY A 2 -16.15 -31.70 36.11
C GLY A 2 -16.84 -30.75 35.13
N ARG A 3 -16.04 -30.23 34.19
CA ARG A 3 -16.35 -29.87 32.78
C ARG A 3 -17.77 -29.36 32.45
N LYS A 4 -17.90 -28.03 32.27
CA LYS A 4 -18.97 -27.38 31.49
C LYS A 4 -18.39 -27.05 30.10
N ASN A 5 -18.85 -27.78 29.09
CA ASN A 5 -19.81 -27.36 28.05
C ASN A 5 -19.24 -26.33 27.06
N THR A 6 -18.99 -26.83 25.85
CA THR A 6 -18.70 -26.09 24.63
C THR A 6 -19.88 -25.19 24.26
N ASN A 7 -19.62 -23.91 24.05
CA ASN A 7 -20.39 -23.08 23.13
C ASN A 7 -19.42 -22.10 22.46
N SER A 8 -19.00 -22.45 21.26
CA SER A 8 -18.49 -21.54 20.26
C SER A 8 -19.59 -20.58 19.87
N ILE A 9 -19.42 -19.29 20.20
CA ILE A 9 -20.17 -18.20 19.60
C ILE A 9 -19.13 -17.27 18.96
N THR A 10 -19.08 -17.41 17.64
CA THR A 10 -18.55 -16.44 16.69
C THR A 10 -19.44 -15.22 16.70
N GLU A 11 -18.90 -14.05 17.02
CA GLU A 11 -19.52 -12.78 16.65
C GLU A 11 -18.53 -11.97 15.80
N ASN A 12 -18.82 -12.05 14.51
CA ASN A 12 -18.33 -11.22 13.43
C ASN A 12 -19.11 -9.89 13.49
N GLU A 13 -18.52 -8.85 14.08
CA GLU A 13 -19.07 -7.50 13.97
C GLU A 13 -18.50 -6.83 12.72
N GLY A 14 -19.29 -6.93 11.64
CA GLY A 14 -19.13 -6.13 10.44
C GLY A 14 -19.42 -4.66 10.73
N GLY A 15 -18.40 -3.92 11.16
CA GLY A 15 -18.40 -2.46 11.10
C GLY A 15 -18.45 -2.02 9.64
N GLY A 16 -19.43 -1.19 9.28
CA GLY A 16 -19.60 -0.63 7.94
C GLY A 16 -18.32 0.05 7.48
N ASN A 17 -17.54 -0.67 6.67
CA ASN A 17 -16.19 -0.29 6.31
C ASN A 17 -16.26 0.85 5.30
N SER A 18 -16.15 2.08 5.79
CA SER A 18 -16.11 3.27 4.95
C SER A 18 -14.95 3.10 3.96
N LYS A 19 -15.20 3.33 2.66
CA LYS A 19 -14.16 3.19 1.62
C LYS A 19 -12.95 4.04 2.01
N ALA A 20 -11.77 3.42 2.10
CA ALA A 20 -10.53 4.14 2.40
C ALA A 20 -10.28 5.26 1.37
N VAL A 21 -9.95 6.45 1.85
CA VAL A 21 -9.67 7.63 1.04
C VAL A 21 -8.18 7.92 1.12
N TRP A 22 -7.50 7.84 -0.02
CA TRP A 22 -6.05 8.04 -0.09
C TRP A 22 -5.76 9.37 -0.76
N ASN A 23 -5.21 10.33 -0.02
CA ASN A 23 -4.58 11.52 -0.58
C ASN A 23 -3.05 11.36 -0.55
N ASP A 24 -2.33 12.26 -1.21
CA ASP A 24 -0.87 12.13 -1.36
C ASP A 24 -0.14 12.13 -0.02
N ASP A 25 -0.59 12.91 0.96
CA ASP A 25 -0.02 12.94 2.31
C ASP A 25 -0.16 11.59 3.03
N LEU A 26 -1.35 10.97 2.98
CA LEU A 26 -1.60 9.65 3.57
C LEU A 26 -0.78 8.57 2.86
N VAL A 27 -0.58 8.70 1.54
CA VAL A 27 0.28 7.79 0.78
C VAL A 27 1.74 7.94 1.19
N ALA A 28 2.23 9.17 1.34
CA ALA A 28 3.59 9.45 1.78
C ALA A 28 3.85 8.87 3.17
N ILE A 29 2.96 9.14 4.14
CA ILE A 29 3.04 8.59 5.50
C ILE A 29 3.03 7.05 5.47
N TYR A 30 2.14 6.45 4.68
CA TYR A 30 2.07 5.01 4.53
C TYR A 30 3.39 4.42 4.01
N CYS A 31 3.96 5.02 2.95
CA CYS A 31 5.24 4.61 2.39
C CYS A 31 6.38 4.71 3.42
N GLU A 32 6.44 5.78 4.20
CA GLU A 32 7.46 5.92 5.25
C GLU A 32 7.37 4.85 6.33
N ILE A 33 6.15 4.54 6.80
CA ILE A 33 5.92 3.47 7.77
C ILE A 33 6.34 2.12 7.17
N CYS A 34 5.96 1.87 5.92
CA CYS A 34 6.38 0.66 5.21
C CYS A 34 7.90 0.54 5.12
N VAL A 35 8.61 1.60 4.77
CA VAL A 35 10.08 1.61 4.72
C VAL A 35 10.68 1.29 6.09
N LYS A 36 10.18 1.92 7.16
CA LYS A 36 10.64 1.66 8.54
C LYS A 36 10.47 0.20 8.93
N GLU A 37 9.34 -0.43 8.59
CA GLU A 37 9.11 -1.84 8.90
C GLU A 37 9.94 -2.80 8.03
N VAL A 38 10.24 -2.42 6.77
CA VAL A 38 11.18 -3.18 5.92
C VAL A 38 12.59 -3.15 6.51
N VAL A 39 13.08 -1.98 6.95
CA VAL A 39 14.41 -1.83 7.56
C VAL A 39 14.54 -2.66 8.84
N LYS A 40 13.45 -2.83 9.60
CA LYS A 40 13.41 -3.70 10.78
C LYS A 40 13.41 -5.20 10.47
N GLY A 41 13.31 -5.60 9.19
CA GLY A 41 13.27 -7.00 8.78
C GLY A 41 11.88 -7.64 8.85
N ASN A 42 10.81 -6.89 9.15
CA ASN A 42 9.44 -7.41 9.27
C ASN A 42 8.80 -7.70 7.91
N ARG A 43 9.59 -7.76 6.84
CA ARG A 43 9.19 -8.13 5.47
C ARG A 43 10.16 -9.21 4.94
N PRO A 44 10.09 -10.45 5.46
CA PRO A 44 11.00 -11.53 5.06
C PRO A 44 10.77 -12.02 3.62
N GLY A 45 9.68 -11.62 2.97
CA GLY A 45 9.39 -11.96 1.59
C GLY A 45 8.63 -10.86 0.86
N THR A 46 7.59 -11.25 0.13
CA THR A 46 6.84 -10.31 -0.72
C THR A 46 6.01 -9.31 0.08
N TYR A 47 5.61 -9.66 1.30
CA TYR A 47 4.75 -8.89 2.19
C TYR A 47 5.34 -8.78 3.60
N PHE A 48 4.80 -7.86 4.40
CA PHE A 48 5.06 -7.84 5.83
C PHE A 48 4.59 -9.13 6.49
N ASP A 49 5.30 -9.55 7.53
CA ASP A 49 4.87 -10.64 8.40
C ASP A 49 3.72 -10.20 9.32
N LYS A 50 3.32 -11.07 10.26
CA LYS A 50 2.23 -10.76 11.19
C LYS A 50 2.54 -9.52 12.05
N ILE A 51 3.78 -9.38 12.50
CA ILE A 51 4.23 -8.29 13.38
C ILE A 51 4.27 -6.98 12.58
N GLY A 52 4.86 -7.01 11.39
CA GLY A 52 4.92 -5.86 10.49
C GLY A 52 3.53 -5.33 10.14
N TRP A 53 2.55 -6.19 9.83
CA TRP A 53 1.20 -5.72 9.56
C TRP A 53 0.51 -5.11 10.80
N VAL A 54 0.72 -5.67 11.99
CA VAL A 54 0.18 -5.08 13.23
C VAL A 54 0.79 -3.71 13.47
N ASN A 55 2.11 -3.57 13.29
CA ASN A 55 2.81 -2.30 13.45
C ASN A 55 2.35 -1.27 12.42
N VAL A 56 2.25 -1.64 11.14
CA VAL A 56 1.81 -0.74 10.07
C VAL A 56 0.42 -0.19 10.37
N VAL A 57 -0.55 -1.05 10.72
CA VAL A 57 -1.93 -0.62 11.04
C VAL A 57 -1.93 0.32 12.25
N LYS A 58 -1.23 -0.07 13.32
CA LYS A 58 -1.16 0.70 14.56
C LYS A 58 -0.54 2.08 14.34
N ILE A 59 0.67 2.13 13.77
CA ILE A 59 1.42 3.37 13.57
C ILE A 59 0.68 4.28 12.58
N PHE A 60 0.07 3.71 11.53
CA PHE A 60 -0.71 4.49 10.58
C PHE A 60 -1.91 5.17 11.25
N LYS A 61 -2.64 4.45 12.12
CA LYS A 61 -3.73 5.02 12.91
C LYS A 61 -3.25 6.08 13.90
N GLU A 62 -2.12 5.84 14.56
CA GLU A 62 -1.54 6.80 15.53
C GLU A 62 -1.11 8.11 14.86
N ILE A 63 -0.53 8.06 13.66
CA ILE A 63 -0.06 9.26 12.94
C ILE A 63 -1.20 10.00 12.25
N THR A 64 -2.11 9.27 11.61
CA THR A 64 -3.12 9.87 10.70
C THR A 64 -4.50 10.03 11.34
N GLY A 65 -4.75 9.38 12.48
CA GLY A 65 -6.07 9.25 13.09
C GLY A 65 -7.07 8.43 12.26
N ARG A 66 -6.65 7.83 11.14
CA ARG A 66 -7.51 7.02 10.27
C ARG A 66 -7.56 5.58 10.76
N ASP A 67 -8.77 5.09 10.97
CA ASP A 67 -9.00 3.70 11.35
C ASP A 67 -9.12 2.82 10.10
N TYR A 68 -7.98 2.57 9.44
CA TYR A 68 -7.95 1.71 8.27
C TYR A 68 -7.67 0.26 8.65
N ASP A 69 -8.49 -0.62 8.09
CA ASP A 69 -8.30 -2.04 8.23
C ASP A 69 -7.05 -2.51 7.49
N LYS A 70 -6.46 -3.59 8.00
CA LYS A 70 -5.35 -4.28 7.34
C LYS A 70 -5.64 -4.58 5.86
N LYS A 71 -6.90 -4.93 5.52
CA LYS A 71 -7.29 -5.19 4.13
C LYS A 71 -7.16 -3.94 3.25
N GLN A 72 -7.54 -2.78 3.75
CA GLN A 72 -7.45 -1.51 3.02
C GLN A 72 -5.99 -1.11 2.79
N LEU A 73 -5.14 -1.23 3.82
CA LEU A 73 -3.70 -0.99 3.73
C LEU A 73 -3.01 -1.97 2.77
N LYS A 74 -3.37 -3.25 2.83
CA LYS A 74 -2.86 -4.26 1.91
C LYS A 74 -3.25 -3.98 0.46
N ASN A 75 -4.50 -3.62 0.21
CA ASN A 75 -4.94 -3.23 -1.13
C ASN A 75 -4.13 -2.03 -1.65
N LYS A 76 -3.85 -1.03 -0.79
CA LYS A 76 -3.02 0.11 -1.17
C LYS A 76 -1.58 -0.30 -1.48
N TRP A 77 -0.99 -1.21 -0.71
CA TRP A 77 0.33 -1.77 -0.98
C TRP A 77 0.40 -2.45 -2.36
N ASP A 78 -0.61 -3.26 -2.71
CA ASP A 78 -0.66 -3.93 -4.01
C ASP A 78 -0.88 -2.96 -5.17
N SER A 79 -1.67 -1.89 -4.96
CA SER A 79 -1.79 -0.77 -5.91
C SER A 79 -0.44 -0.10 -6.15
N LEU A 80 0.27 0.30 -5.08
CA LEU A 80 1.57 0.97 -5.18
C LEU A 80 2.63 0.10 -5.88
N LYS A 81 2.60 -1.22 -5.65
CA LYS A 81 3.47 -2.16 -6.38
C LYS A 81 3.13 -2.23 -7.85
N THR A 82 1.84 -2.19 -8.21
CA THR A 82 1.40 -2.18 -9.60
C THR A 82 1.85 -0.90 -10.29
N ASP A 83 1.63 0.24 -9.65
CA ASP A 83 2.08 1.54 -10.14
C ASP A 83 3.60 1.53 -10.33
N TRP A 84 4.37 1.11 -9.32
CA TRP A 84 5.83 1.04 -9.44
C TRP A 84 6.30 0.12 -10.57
N LYS A 85 5.64 -1.02 -10.79
CA LYS A 85 5.97 -1.90 -11.93
C LYS A 85 5.68 -1.23 -13.27
N LEU A 86 4.58 -0.49 -13.38
CA LEU A 86 4.26 0.28 -14.57
C LEU A 86 5.34 1.35 -14.81
N TRP A 87 5.60 2.20 -13.81
CA TRP A 87 6.66 3.22 -13.85
C TRP A 87 8.03 2.63 -14.21
N SER A 88 8.42 1.53 -13.56
CA SER A 88 9.69 0.84 -13.84
C SER A 88 9.74 0.28 -15.25
N SER A 89 8.63 -0.29 -15.75
CA SER A 89 8.55 -0.77 -17.14
C SER A 89 8.66 0.36 -18.14
N LEU A 90 8.02 1.50 -17.89
CA LEU A 90 8.09 2.67 -18.76
C LEU A 90 9.51 3.23 -18.83
N LEU A 91 10.18 3.37 -17.69
CA LEU A 91 11.53 3.95 -17.61
C LEU A 91 12.63 3.03 -18.14
N HIS A 92 12.50 1.70 -17.99
CA HIS A 92 13.60 0.77 -18.30
C HIS A 92 13.41 -0.04 -19.58
N LYS A 93 12.18 -0.19 -20.09
CA LYS A 93 11.94 -0.98 -21.32
C LYS A 93 11.82 -0.12 -22.58
N GLU A 94 11.49 1.15 -22.45
CA GLU A 94 11.44 2.06 -23.60
C GLU A 94 12.69 2.94 -23.60
N THR A 95 13.76 2.44 -24.23
CA THR A 95 14.96 3.23 -24.55
C THR A 95 14.58 4.43 -25.41
N GLY A 96 14.63 5.64 -24.85
CA GLY A 96 14.39 6.89 -25.57
C GLY A 96 13.60 7.95 -24.80
N ILE A 97 13.11 7.61 -23.61
CA ILE A 97 12.30 8.52 -22.80
C ILE A 97 13.14 9.07 -21.64
N GLY A 98 13.31 10.40 -21.60
CA GLY A 98 14.04 11.08 -20.53
C GLY A 98 13.20 11.17 -19.26
N TRP A 99 13.84 11.23 -18.09
CA TRP A 99 13.18 11.68 -16.87
C TRP A 99 13.28 13.21 -16.81
N ASP A 100 12.16 13.93 -16.63
CA ASP A 100 12.17 15.37 -16.36
C ASP A 100 12.25 15.59 -14.83
N PRO A 101 13.42 15.94 -14.28
CA PRO A 101 13.57 16.17 -12.84
C PRO A 101 12.86 17.45 -12.35
N ALA A 102 12.52 18.39 -13.25
CA ALA A 102 11.82 19.62 -12.90
C ALA A 102 10.30 19.38 -12.76
N LYS A 103 9.72 18.57 -13.65
CA LYS A 103 8.29 18.22 -13.59
C LYS A 103 8.01 16.98 -12.73
N LYS A 104 9.05 16.21 -12.37
CA LYS A 104 8.93 14.89 -11.73
C LYS A 104 8.06 13.93 -12.56
N THR A 105 8.11 14.07 -13.87
CA THR A 105 7.35 13.23 -14.82
C THR A 105 8.28 12.64 -15.86
N VAL A 106 7.80 11.61 -16.54
CA VAL A 106 8.46 11.09 -17.74
C VAL A 106 8.39 12.16 -18.84
N ASP A 107 9.55 12.55 -19.38
CA ASP A 107 9.67 13.47 -20.51
C ASP A 107 9.49 12.66 -21.80
N ALA A 108 8.24 12.52 -22.21
CA ALA A 108 7.85 11.87 -23.45
C ALA A 108 7.13 12.87 -24.37
N PRO A 109 7.33 12.80 -25.69
CA PRO A 109 6.55 13.56 -26.65
C PRO A 109 5.03 13.32 -26.45
N PRO A 110 4.17 14.34 -26.67
CA PRO A 110 2.72 14.17 -26.58
C PRO A 110 2.18 13.03 -27.46
N GLU A 111 2.81 12.80 -28.61
CA GLU A 111 2.50 11.70 -29.54
C GLU A 111 2.73 10.31 -28.91
N TRP A 112 3.72 10.18 -28.04
CA TRP A 112 3.99 8.95 -27.31
C TRP A 112 2.88 8.65 -26.27
N TRP A 113 2.40 9.67 -25.56
CA TRP A 113 1.27 9.51 -24.64
C TRP A 113 -0.02 9.12 -25.37
N GLN A 114 -0.29 9.71 -26.54
CA GLN A 114 -1.48 9.37 -27.34
C GLN A 114 -1.45 7.93 -27.84
N SER A 115 -0.29 7.42 -28.26
CA SER A 115 -0.14 6.02 -28.67
C SER A 115 -0.35 4.99 -27.55
N LYS A 116 -0.38 5.40 -26.27
CA LYS A 116 -0.49 4.50 -25.12
C LYS A 116 -1.83 4.61 -24.38
N ILE A 117 -2.64 5.62 -24.67
CA ILE A 117 -3.94 5.88 -24.01
C ILE A 117 -5.12 5.29 -24.84
N GLU A 118 -4.89 4.87 -26.07
CA GLU A 118 -5.88 4.18 -26.93
C GLU A 118 -5.99 2.67 -26.64
#